data_AF-A0A9J7AAB9-F1
#
_entry.id   AF-A0A9J7AAB9-F1
#
_cell.length_a   1.000
_cell.length_b   1.000
_cell.length_c   1.000
_cell.angle_alpha   90.00
_cell.angle_beta   90.00
_cell.angle_gamma   90.00
#
_symmetry.space_group_name_H-M   'P 1'
#
loop_
_entity.id
_entity.type
_entity.pdbx_description
1 polymer ?
#
loop_
_entity_poly.entity_id
_entity_poly.type
_entity_poly.pdbx_seq_one_letter_code
_entity_poly.pdbx_strand_id
1 'polypeptide(L)'
;MQSITEIKQIMDASIPLVVVETFEEKKVEEMLLAVARERFAKLARWSITDGLSTLSFGPQLAAKETKYNEPVELLRHIKASHEACIYVLCDFHPYLQEQPEIVRLIKDIALNHLAVPNTLIFVSHRLKLPQELSRYATGFSMPLPSDNKILELVREEARLWSQKHGDARIKTDNVTLKKLVATLQGLSVSDVRRLVRAAIWDDGAISADDLPRINKSKFQLLDLEGIVSFETEVDDFANVGGLHNLKRWLEQRREAFVQDDASLDKPKGILLLGVQGGGKSLAAKAVAGMWGLALLRLDMGALFNKYIGETERNLREALQLADAMSPCVLWMDEIEKAMSQESSDNGTAQRLLGTLLTWMAERPSRVFIVATSNDISRLPPELIRKGRLDEIFFVDLPDAAVRADIFAIHLQKRGLDASAFDLTALSNVSDGFNGAEIEQAVVAAVFASQGTGEEVTTGLISEQCRNTSPLAVVMSEKIAHLRHWAAERTVPA
;
A
#
# COMPACT_ATOMS: atom_id res chain seq x y z
N MET A 1 -7.70 22.42 -7.96
CA MET A 1 -8.62 23.46 -7.43
C MET A 1 -8.90 23.26 -5.94
N GLN A 2 -9.15 22.03 -5.49
CA GLN A 2 -9.40 21.74 -4.07
C GLN A 2 -8.22 22.07 -3.14
N SER A 3 -7.00 21.63 -3.46
CA SER A 3 -5.78 21.88 -2.67
C SER A 3 -5.43 23.37 -2.53
N ILE A 4 -5.60 24.15 -3.60
CA ILE A 4 -5.44 25.62 -3.57
C ILE A 4 -6.47 26.26 -2.62
N THR A 5 -7.68 25.71 -2.55
CA THR A 5 -8.75 26.24 -1.68
C THR A 5 -8.47 25.91 -0.23
N GLU A 6 -8.03 24.69 0.07
CA GLU A 6 -7.66 24.27 1.43
C GLU A 6 -6.48 25.09 1.97
N ILE A 7 -5.42 25.28 1.19
CA ILE A 7 -4.29 26.09 1.66
C ILE A 7 -4.65 27.57 1.81
N LYS A 8 -5.58 28.08 0.98
CA LYS A 8 -6.18 29.41 1.19
C LYS A 8 -6.91 29.48 2.52
N GLN A 9 -7.73 28.49 2.85
CA GLN A 9 -8.46 28.44 4.12
C GLN A 9 -7.50 28.39 5.32
N ILE A 10 -6.41 27.62 5.22
CA ILE A 10 -5.35 27.57 6.25
C ILE A 10 -4.74 28.97 6.46
N MET A 11 -4.48 29.70 5.39
CA MET A 11 -3.97 31.06 5.46
C MET A 11 -5.01 32.05 6.04
N ASP A 12 -6.29 31.90 5.68
CA ASP A 12 -7.37 32.74 6.22
C ASP A 12 -7.56 32.53 7.73
N ALA A 13 -7.33 31.31 8.20
CA ALA A 13 -7.34 30.96 9.62
C ALA A 13 -6.14 31.52 10.40
N SER A 14 -5.23 32.27 9.75
CA SER A 14 -4.03 32.87 10.37
C SER A 14 -3.18 31.83 11.10
N ILE A 15 -2.99 30.66 10.47
CA ILE A 15 -2.19 29.57 11.01
C ILE A 15 -0.70 29.87 10.70
N PRO A 16 0.17 30.00 11.72
CA PRO A 16 1.54 30.44 11.50
C PRO A 16 2.45 29.38 10.90
N LEU A 17 2.20 28.10 11.18
CA LEU A 17 3.05 26.99 10.73
C LEU A 17 2.22 26.00 9.89
N VAL A 18 2.73 25.63 8.73
CA VAL A 18 2.12 24.62 7.86
C VAL A 18 3.17 23.56 7.56
N VAL A 19 2.80 22.29 7.66
CA VAL A 19 3.68 21.17 7.29
C VAL A 19 3.12 20.48 6.06
N VAL A 20 3.95 20.38 5.03
CA VAL A 20 3.64 19.70 3.77
C VAL A 20 4.63 18.57 3.58
N GLU A 21 4.15 17.34 3.77
CA GLU A 21 4.98 16.16 3.56
C GLU A 21 4.81 15.65 2.14
N THR A 22 5.85 15.83 1.32
CA THR A 22 5.81 15.45 -0.08
C THR A 22 7.21 15.41 -0.69
N PHE A 23 7.37 14.58 -1.72
CA PHE A 23 8.53 14.59 -2.60
C PHE A 23 8.39 15.62 -3.74
N GLU A 24 7.22 16.28 -3.87
CA GLU A 24 6.90 17.18 -4.99
C GLU A 24 7.13 18.67 -4.65
N GLU A 25 8.32 19.05 -4.17
CA GLU A 25 8.61 20.43 -3.73
C GLU A 25 8.19 21.50 -4.75
N LYS A 26 8.59 21.32 -6.01
CA LYS A 26 8.26 22.25 -7.11
C LYS A 26 6.76 22.45 -7.28
N LYS A 27 5.95 21.41 -7.06
CA LYS A 27 4.49 21.54 -7.15
C LYS A 27 3.92 22.34 -5.99
N VAL A 28 4.46 22.16 -4.80
CA VAL A 28 4.08 22.97 -3.64
C VAL A 28 4.42 24.43 -3.91
N GLU A 29 5.60 24.71 -4.45
CA GLU A 29 6.02 26.06 -4.84
C GLU A 29 5.10 26.66 -5.92
N GLU A 30 4.79 25.92 -6.99
CA GLU A 30 3.86 26.37 -8.05
C GLU A 30 2.46 26.68 -7.48
N MET A 31 1.96 25.82 -6.59
CA MET A 31 0.67 26.00 -5.93
C MET A 31 0.69 27.25 -5.03
N LEU A 32 1.73 27.43 -4.22
CA LEU A 32 1.88 28.58 -3.33
C LEU A 32 2.09 29.88 -4.10
N LEU A 33 2.79 29.84 -5.23
CA LEU A 33 2.91 30.98 -6.15
C LEU A 33 1.54 31.42 -6.68
N ALA A 34 0.69 30.47 -7.07
CA ALA A 34 -0.68 30.77 -7.51
C ALA A 34 -1.50 31.43 -6.38
N VAL A 35 -1.40 30.91 -5.16
CA VAL A 35 -2.10 31.44 -3.97
C VAL A 35 -1.58 32.83 -3.58
N ALA A 36 -0.26 33.02 -3.55
CA ALA A 36 0.39 34.27 -3.23
C ALA A 36 0.01 35.36 -4.24
N ARG A 37 -0.09 35.01 -5.53
CA ARG A 37 -0.55 35.93 -6.59
C ARG A 37 -1.95 36.46 -6.34
N GLU A 38 -2.89 35.56 -6.03
CA GLU A 38 -4.28 35.96 -5.77
C GLU A 38 -4.43 36.83 -4.51
N ARG A 39 -3.54 36.65 -3.53
CA ARG A 39 -3.54 37.38 -2.26
C ARG A 39 -2.63 38.60 -2.24
N PHE A 40 -1.90 38.87 -3.32
CA PHE A 40 -0.83 39.87 -3.36
C PHE A 40 0.19 39.71 -2.20
N ALA A 41 0.43 38.46 -1.77
CA ALA A 41 1.33 38.15 -0.66
C ALA A 41 2.77 37.95 -1.17
N LYS A 42 3.77 38.31 -0.35
CA LYS A 42 5.17 37.98 -0.62
C LYS A 42 5.40 36.49 -0.37
N LEU A 43 6.18 35.86 -1.24
CA LEU A 43 6.56 34.46 -1.15
C LEU A 43 8.08 34.33 -1.28
N ALA A 44 8.70 33.64 -0.33
CA ALA A 44 10.12 33.36 -0.33
C ALA A 44 10.37 31.86 -0.14
N ARG A 45 11.40 31.33 -0.80
CA ARG A 45 11.88 29.96 -0.71
C ARG A 45 13.22 29.94 -0.02
N TRP A 46 13.42 28.97 0.86
CA TRP A 46 14.70 28.66 1.43
C TRP A 46 15.04 27.19 1.22
N SER A 47 16.28 26.95 0.80
CA SER A 47 16.96 25.66 0.90
C SER A 47 18.36 25.90 1.46
N ILE A 48 18.97 24.87 2.03
CA ILE A 48 20.35 24.98 2.55
C ILE A 48 21.36 25.38 1.44
N THR A 49 21.11 24.97 0.19
CA THR A 49 22.00 25.24 -0.94
C THR A 49 21.83 26.63 -1.51
N ASP A 50 20.59 27.12 -1.59
CA ASP A 50 20.26 28.37 -2.30
C ASP A 50 20.08 29.55 -1.34
N GLY A 51 19.97 29.29 -0.03
CA GLY A 51 19.63 30.30 0.96
C GLY A 51 18.21 30.85 0.75
N LEU A 52 17.93 32.03 1.32
CA LEU A 52 16.62 32.68 1.18
C LEU A 52 16.53 33.44 -0.14
N SER A 53 15.56 33.09 -0.96
CA SER A 53 15.30 33.72 -2.26
C SER A 53 13.82 34.10 -2.38
N THR A 54 13.53 35.24 -3.02
CA THR A 54 12.14 35.62 -3.30
C THR A 54 11.65 34.85 -4.52
N LEU A 55 10.53 34.14 -4.38
CA LEU A 55 9.91 33.44 -5.49
C LEU A 55 9.13 34.44 -6.35
N SER A 56 9.52 34.57 -7.61
CA SER A 56 8.86 35.42 -8.61
C SER A 56 8.47 34.62 -9.85
N PHE A 57 7.53 35.15 -10.63
CA PHE A 57 7.11 34.57 -11.91
C PHE A 57 8.15 34.84 -13.00
N GLY A 58 8.72 33.77 -13.57
CA GLY A 58 9.68 33.85 -14.69
C GLY A 58 10.79 32.81 -14.58
N PRO A 59 11.65 32.65 -15.60
CA PRO A 59 12.83 31.80 -15.51
C PRO A 59 13.78 32.35 -14.43
N GLN A 60 13.89 31.62 -13.33
CA GLN A 60 14.85 31.93 -12.27
C GLN A 60 16.25 31.61 -12.78
N LEU A 61 17.02 32.65 -13.09
CA LEU A 61 18.47 32.55 -13.20
C LEU A 61 19.01 32.31 -11.78
N ALA A 62 19.91 31.34 -11.61
CA ALA A 62 20.54 31.06 -10.32
C ALA A 62 21.03 32.36 -9.67
N ALA A 63 20.66 32.58 -8.40
CA ALA A 63 21.07 33.76 -7.66
C ALA A 63 22.61 33.79 -7.59
N LYS A 64 23.21 34.94 -7.96
CA LYS A 64 24.68 35.12 -7.94
C LYS A 64 25.28 35.13 -6.53
N GLU A 65 24.46 35.36 -5.50
CA GLU A 65 24.86 35.37 -4.08
C GLU A 65 23.76 34.70 -3.24
N THR A 66 24.12 33.68 -2.47
CA THR A 66 23.24 33.03 -1.51
C THR A 66 23.37 33.75 -0.15
N LYS A 67 22.24 34.05 0.48
CA LYS A 67 22.20 34.69 1.81
C LYS A 67 21.35 33.84 2.75
N TYR A 68 21.71 33.84 4.04
CA TYR A 68 20.98 33.13 5.09
C TYR A 68 20.94 31.60 4.89
N ASN A 69 22.04 30.99 4.43
CA ASN A 69 22.14 29.52 4.26
C ASN A 69 22.09 28.77 5.59
N GLU A 70 22.46 29.41 6.70
CA GLU A 70 22.40 28.81 8.03
C GLU A 70 20.98 28.92 8.62
N PRO A 71 20.34 27.82 9.07
CA PRO A 71 18.97 27.81 9.57
C PRO A 71 18.69 28.81 10.71
N VAL A 72 19.64 28.95 11.64
CA VAL A 72 19.52 29.91 12.76
C VAL A 72 19.56 31.35 12.27
N GLU A 73 20.43 31.65 11.31
CA GLU A 73 20.55 32.98 10.71
C GLU A 73 19.27 33.36 9.96
N LEU A 74 18.74 32.43 9.16
CA LEU A 74 17.46 32.55 8.48
C LEU A 74 16.33 32.88 9.46
N LEU A 75 16.15 32.09 10.50
CA LEU A 75 15.03 32.27 11.43
C LEU A 75 15.16 33.59 12.20
N ARG A 76 16.37 34.03 12.54
CA ARG A 76 16.60 35.36 13.13
C ARG A 76 16.24 36.48 12.15
N HIS A 77 16.58 36.33 10.87
CA HIS A 77 16.18 37.28 9.83
C HIS A 77 14.65 37.35 9.68
N ILE A 78 13.97 36.20 9.63
CA ILE A 78 12.49 36.14 9.55
C ILE A 78 11.85 36.79 10.78
N LYS A 79 12.35 36.49 11.98
CA LYS A 79 11.87 37.08 13.23
C LYS A 79 12.03 38.60 13.27
N ALA A 80 13.10 39.13 12.68
CA ALA A 80 13.36 40.57 12.60
C ALA A 80 12.58 41.27 11.46
N SER A 81 11.94 40.51 10.56
CA SER A 81 11.13 41.08 9.47
C SER A 81 9.88 41.78 10.03
N HIS A 82 9.52 42.91 9.40
CA HIS A 82 8.29 43.66 9.69
C HIS A 82 7.24 43.53 8.57
N GLU A 83 7.55 42.79 7.50
CA GLU A 83 6.67 42.61 6.37
C GLU A 83 6.06 41.21 6.39
N ALA A 84 4.76 41.12 6.06
CA ALA A 84 4.08 39.84 5.90
C ALA A 84 4.68 39.05 4.72
N CYS A 85 5.14 37.83 4.99
CA CYS A 85 5.71 36.96 3.98
C CYS A 85 5.41 35.48 4.27
N ILE A 86 5.21 34.72 3.20
CA ILE A 86 5.11 33.26 3.24
C ILE A 86 6.49 32.71 2.96
N TYR A 87 7.04 31.95 3.91
CA TYR A 87 8.35 31.33 3.80
C TYR A 87 8.21 29.82 3.59
N VAL A 88 8.65 29.34 2.43
CA VAL A 88 8.72 27.92 2.08
C VAL A 88 10.10 27.41 2.47
N LEU A 89 10.15 26.54 3.48
CA LEU A 89 11.38 25.99 4.03
C LEU A 89 11.52 24.53 3.58
N CYS A 90 12.35 24.29 2.56
CA CYS A 90 12.60 22.96 2.01
C CYS A 90 13.60 22.17 2.87
N ASP A 91 13.31 20.89 3.09
CA ASP A 91 14.15 19.93 3.83
C ASP A 91 14.62 20.41 5.21
N PHE A 92 13.74 21.12 5.94
CA PHE A 92 14.07 21.65 7.26
C PHE A 92 14.00 20.61 8.39
N HIS A 93 13.46 19.41 8.12
CA HIS A 93 13.24 18.35 9.10
C HIS A 93 14.47 17.93 9.94
N PRO A 94 15.73 17.89 9.43
CA PRO A 94 16.88 17.47 10.23
C PRO A 94 17.14 18.42 11.41
N TYR A 95 16.82 19.69 11.25
CA TYR A 95 17.13 20.74 12.23
C TYR A 95 16.12 20.82 13.38
N LEU A 96 14.96 20.19 13.24
CA LEU A 96 13.89 20.28 14.23
C LEU A 96 14.08 19.33 15.43
N GLN A 97 14.90 18.29 15.29
CA GLN A 97 15.05 17.27 16.34
C GLN A 97 16.20 17.55 17.31
N GLU A 98 17.28 18.20 16.86
CA GLU A 98 18.54 18.28 17.62
C GLU A 98 18.90 19.69 18.09
N GLN A 99 18.14 20.71 17.71
CA GLN A 99 18.50 22.11 17.96
C GLN A 99 17.38 22.89 18.69
N PRO A 100 17.42 22.97 20.03
CA PRO A 100 16.41 23.69 20.83
C PRO A 100 16.28 25.17 20.46
N GLU A 101 17.37 25.82 20.03
CA GLU A 101 17.35 27.21 19.57
C GLU A 101 16.44 27.39 18.35
N ILE A 102 16.51 26.49 17.38
CA ILE A 102 15.68 26.52 16.17
C ILE A 102 14.21 26.37 16.54
N VAL A 103 13.88 25.39 17.39
CA VAL A 103 12.51 25.19 17.87
C VAL A 103 11.99 26.44 18.57
N ARG A 104 12.81 27.08 19.41
CA ARG A 104 12.43 28.31 20.10
C ARG A 104 12.23 29.48 19.13
N LEU A 105 13.10 29.65 18.14
CA LEU A 105 12.98 30.72 17.14
C LEU A 105 11.72 30.57 16.29
N ILE A 106 11.42 29.35 15.83
CA ILE A 106 10.16 29.07 15.12
C ILE A 106 8.95 29.40 16.00
N LYS A 107 9.00 29.02 17.28
CA LYS A 107 7.94 29.35 18.24
C LYS A 107 7.78 30.84 18.45
N ASP A 108 8.88 31.60 18.53
CA ASP A 108 8.83 33.06 18.64
C ASP A 108 8.18 33.70 17.40
N ILE A 109 8.52 33.23 16.19
CA ILE A 109 7.88 33.68 14.94
C ILE A 109 6.38 33.36 14.97
N ALA A 110 6.01 32.14 15.37
CA ALA A 110 4.61 31.73 15.47
C ALA A 110 3.81 32.54 16.50
N LEU A 111 4.42 32.85 17.65
CA LEU A 111 3.80 33.70 18.68
C LEU A 111 3.59 35.14 18.20
N ASN A 112 4.46 35.64 17.32
CA ASN A 112 4.37 37.00 16.78
C ASN A 112 3.50 37.10 15.51
N HIS A 113 2.93 35.99 15.02
CA HIS A 113 2.22 35.92 13.73
C HIS A 113 1.07 36.91 13.60
N LEU A 114 0.32 37.16 14.68
CA LEU A 114 -0.79 38.11 14.65
C LEU A 114 -0.35 39.58 14.50
N ALA A 115 0.88 39.90 14.91
CA ALA A 115 1.45 41.24 14.75
C ALA A 115 2.18 41.37 13.40
N VAL A 116 2.92 40.34 12.99
CA VAL A 116 3.59 40.25 11.69
C VAL A 116 3.18 38.93 11.04
N PRO A 117 2.31 38.93 10.00
CA PRO A 117 1.73 37.73 9.37
C PRO A 117 2.72 36.84 8.59
N ASN A 118 3.81 36.44 9.23
CA ASN A 118 4.79 35.51 8.68
C ASN A 118 4.28 34.09 8.82
N THR A 119 4.12 33.41 7.69
CA THR A 119 3.70 31.99 7.65
C THR A 119 4.89 31.14 7.26
N LEU A 120 5.24 30.15 8.07
CA LEU A 120 6.31 29.19 7.77
C LEU A 120 5.67 27.91 7.23
N ILE A 121 6.01 27.55 6.00
CA ILE A 121 5.58 26.33 5.33
C ILE A 121 6.77 25.40 5.21
N PHE A 122 6.79 24.34 6.02
CA PHE A 122 7.83 23.32 5.95
C PHE A 122 7.48 22.31 4.87
N VAL A 123 8.37 22.12 3.92
CA VAL A 123 8.24 21.12 2.85
C VAL A 123 9.36 20.11 3.02
N SER A 124 9.02 18.83 3.20
CA SER A 124 10.00 17.75 3.39
C SER A 124 9.38 16.42 3.03
N HIS A 125 10.20 15.42 2.70
CA HIS A 125 9.69 14.06 2.46
C HIS A 125 9.09 13.41 3.72
N ARG A 126 9.62 13.73 4.90
CA ARG A 126 9.12 13.28 6.22
C ARG A 126 9.48 14.33 7.27
N LEU A 127 8.53 14.74 8.10
CA LEU A 127 8.75 15.76 9.11
C LEU A 127 7.99 15.47 10.40
N LYS A 128 8.74 15.18 11.47
CA LYS A 128 8.20 15.08 12.83
C LYS A 128 8.35 16.42 13.54
N LEU A 129 7.23 17.12 13.74
CA LEU A 129 7.21 18.37 14.49
C LEU A 129 7.46 18.14 16.00
N PRO A 130 8.30 18.95 16.65
CA PRO A 130 8.39 19.05 18.10
C PRO A 130 7.05 19.43 18.74
N GLN A 131 6.77 18.88 19.93
CA GLN A 131 5.49 19.08 20.62
C GLN A 131 5.24 20.56 20.95
N GLU A 132 6.30 21.33 21.19
CA GLU A 132 6.26 22.76 21.46
C GLU A 132 5.67 23.58 20.30
N LEU A 133 5.78 23.06 19.07
CA LEU A 133 5.30 23.67 17.83
C LEU A 133 3.94 23.12 17.39
N SER A 134 3.59 21.90 17.80
CA SER A 134 2.38 21.18 17.35
C SER A 134 1.09 22.02 17.38
N ARG A 135 0.85 22.75 18.47
CA ARG A 135 -0.36 23.59 18.64
C ARG A 135 -0.44 24.82 17.75
N TYR A 136 0.66 25.19 17.09
CA TYR A 136 0.75 26.33 16.17
C TYR A 136 0.76 25.88 14.71
N ALA A 137 0.79 24.56 14.47
CA ALA A 137 0.97 23.99 13.16
C ALA A 137 -0.28 23.27 12.67
N THR A 138 -0.48 23.29 11.36
CA THR A 138 -1.40 22.39 10.68
C THR A 138 -0.67 21.56 9.65
N GLY A 139 -1.06 20.30 9.51
CA GLY A 139 -0.65 19.48 8.38
C GLY A 139 -1.43 19.85 7.13
N PHE A 140 -0.80 19.76 5.98
CA PHE A 140 -1.43 19.86 4.67
C PHE A 140 -0.91 18.71 3.79
N SER A 141 -1.83 17.90 3.28
CA SER A 141 -1.51 16.79 2.39
C SER A 141 -1.81 17.18 0.94
N MET A 142 -0.91 16.83 0.04
CA MET A 142 -1.13 17.02 -1.39
C MET A 142 -2.15 15.97 -1.87
N PRO A 143 -3.33 16.38 -2.38
CA PRO A 143 -4.32 15.43 -2.83
C PRO A 143 -3.83 14.71 -4.08
N LEU A 144 -4.08 13.40 -4.13
CA LEU A 144 -3.83 12.58 -5.31
C LEU A 144 -4.77 13.00 -6.45
N PRO A 145 -4.33 12.92 -7.72
CA PRO A 145 -5.14 13.28 -8.86
C PRO A 145 -6.31 12.31 -9.03
N SER A 146 -7.50 12.85 -9.30
CA SER A 146 -8.67 12.06 -9.70
C SER A 146 -8.53 11.52 -11.12
N ASP A 147 -9.35 10.54 -11.51
CA ASP A 147 -9.36 9.93 -12.84
C ASP A 147 -9.42 10.97 -13.97
N ASN A 148 -10.26 11.99 -13.81
CA ASN A 148 -10.38 13.09 -14.77
C ASN A 148 -9.08 13.89 -14.87
N LYS A 149 -8.40 14.11 -13.74
CA LYS A 149 -7.11 14.81 -13.73
C LYS A 149 -6.00 13.95 -14.30
N ILE A 150 -5.97 12.64 -14.00
CA ILE A 150 -5.04 11.69 -14.61
C ILE A 150 -5.21 11.69 -16.13
N LEU A 151 -6.45 11.63 -16.63
CA LEU A 151 -6.74 11.68 -18.06
C LEU A 151 -6.26 12.98 -18.71
N GLU A 152 -6.44 14.12 -18.04
CA GLU A 152 -5.92 15.41 -18.49
C GLU A 152 -4.38 15.39 -18.57
N LEU A 153 -3.70 14.90 -17.54
CA LEU A 153 -2.24 14.78 -17.52
C LEU A 153 -1.72 13.88 -18.64
N VAL A 154 -2.39 12.76 -18.91
CA VAL A 154 -2.06 11.86 -20.03
C VAL A 154 -2.15 12.61 -21.36
N ARG A 155 -3.23 13.39 -21.56
CA ARG A 155 -3.42 14.20 -22.79
C ARG A 155 -2.41 15.33 -22.92
N GLU A 156 -2.03 15.96 -21.82
CA GLU A 156 -0.98 17.00 -21.80
C GLU A 156 0.37 16.43 -22.26
N GLU A 157 0.82 15.33 -21.65
CA GLU A 157 2.09 14.67 -22.01
C GLU A 157 2.07 14.15 -23.45
N ALA A 158 0.93 13.59 -23.87
CA ALA A 158 0.70 13.20 -25.25
C ALA A 158 0.89 14.35 -26.25
N ARG A 159 0.32 15.53 -25.94
CA ARG A 159 0.45 16.74 -26.76
C ARG A 159 1.89 17.25 -26.79
N LEU A 160 2.58 17.27 -25.63
CA LEU A 160 3.97 17.69 -25.54
C LEU A 160 4.90 16.79 -26.36
N TRP A 161 4.66 15.48 -26.36
CA TRP A 161 5.38 14.54 -27.21
C TRP A 161 5.11 14.79 -28.69
N SER A 162 3.84 14.97 -29.07
CA SER A 162 3.42 15.23 -30.46
C SER A 162 4.09 16.48 -31.04
N GLN A 163 4.12 17.57 -30.28
CA GLN A 163 4.79 18.82 -30.68
C GLN A 163 6.30 18.65 -30.92
N LYS A 164 6.96 17.79 -30.13
CA LYS A 164 8.40 17.50 -30.31
C LYS A 164 8.69 16.57 -31.50
N HIS A 165 7.69 15.82 -31.97
CA HIS A 165 7.82 14.83 -33.04
C HIS A 165 7.03 15.22 -34.29
N GLY A 166 6.87 16.52 -34.56
CA GLY A 166 6.27 17.03 -35.79
C GLY A 166 4.76 16.78 -35.92
N ASP A 167 4.02 16.95 -34.83
CA ASP A 167 2.56 16.76 -34.74
C ASP A 167 2.11 15.31 -35.04
N ALA A 168 3.00 14.33 -34.82
CA ALA A 168 2.66 12.92 -34.90
C ALA A 168 1.55 12.56 -33.90
N ARG A 169 0.53 11.83 -34.35
CA ARG A 169 -0.57 11.38 -33.48
C ARG A 169 -0.16 10.13 -32.72
N ILE A 170 -0.36 10.17 -31.40
CA ILE A 170 -0.19 8.99 -30.55
C ILE A 170 -1.27 7.96 -30.86
N LYS A 171 -0.84 6.71 -31.02
CA LYS A 171 -1.76 5.59 -31.28
C LYS A 171 -2.25 5.02 -29.95
N THR A 172 -3.53 5.27 -29.65
CA THR A 172 -4.20 4.75 -28.44
C THR A 172 -5.69 4.59 -28.72
N ASP A 173 -6.27 3.50 -28.21
CA ASP A 173 -7.72 3.30 -28.18
C ASP A 173 -8.32 3.69 -26.81
N ASN A 174 -9.63 3.97 -26.80
CA ASN A 174 -10.32 4.41 -25.57
C ASN A 174 -10.33 3.36 -24.46
N VAL A 175 -10.21 2.06 -24.78
CA VAL A 175 -10.23 0.98 -23.78
C VAL A 175 -8.88 0.95 -23.06
N THR A 176 -7.78 0.97 -23.81
CA THR A 176 -6.42 1.03 -23.27
C THR A 176 -6.21 2.30 -22.45
N LEU A 177 -6.74 3.45 -22.90
CA LEU A 177 -6.66 4.70 -22.14
C LEU A 177 -7.36 4.61 -20.78
N LYS A 178 -8.56 4.01 -20.72
CA LYS A 178 -9.28 3.78 -19.45
C LYS A 178 -8.50 2.87 -18.52
N LYS A 179 -7.93 1.78 -19.05
CA LYS A 179 -7.07 0.87 -18.28
C LYS A 179 -5.84 1.57 -17.75
N LEU A 180 -5.19 2.42 -18.56
CA LEU A 180 -4.05 3.21 -18.12
C LEU A 180 -4.42 4.17 -16.98
N VAL A 181 -5.55 4.88 -17.09
CA VAL A 181 -6.02 5.78 -16.04
C VAL A 181 -6.24 5.03 -14.73
N ALA A 182 -6.93 3.88 -14.77
CA ALA A 182 -7.12 3.02 -13.60
C ALA A 182 -5.78 2.51 -13.04
N THR A 183 -4.85 2.11 -13.92
CA THR A 183 -3.49 1.72 -13.54
C THR A 183 -2.75 2.85 -12.85
N LEU A 184 -2.91 4.12 -13.24
CA LEU A 184 -2.17 5.25 -12.66
C LEU A 184 -2.81 5.83 -11.39
N GLN A 185 -3.99 5.35 -10.97
CA GLN A 185 -4.62 5.76 -9.71
C GLN A 185 -3.71 5.52 -8.49
N GLY A 186 -3.81 6.36 -7.47
CA GLY A 186 -2.99 6.26 -6.25
C GLY A 186 -1.59 6.89 -6.36
N LEU A 187 -1.18 7.39 -7.53
CA LEU A 187 0.13 8.02 -7.73
C LEU A 187 0.09 9.54 -7.64
N SER A 188 1.20 10.16 -7.23
CA SER A 188 1.38 11.61 -7.28
C SER A 188 1.31 12.14 -8.72
N VAL A 189 1.04 13.43 -8.91
CA VAL A 189 0.98 14.01 -10.26
C VAL A 189 2.34 13.88 -10.97
N SER A 190 3.46 13.93 -10.24
CA SER A 190 4.80 13.81 -10.83
C SER A 190 5.06 12.39 -11.30
N ASP A 191 4.63 11.41 -10.52
CA ASP A 191 4.80 10.00 -10.84
C ASP A 191 3.91 9.60 -12.01
N VAL A 192 2.66 10.09 -12.05
CA VAL A 192 1.78 9.94 -13.22
C VAL A 192 2.48 10.46 -14.48
N ARG A 193 2.99 11.69 -14.46
CA ARG A 193 3.73 12.26 -15.62
C ARG A 193 4.99 11.47 -15.95
N ARG A 194 5.73 10.98 -14.96
CA ARG A 194 6.93 10.17 -15.16
C ARG A 194 6.59 8.86 -15.88
N LEU A 195 5.57 8.13 -15.42
CA LEU A 195 5.17 6.86 -16.02
C LEU A 195 4.56 7.04 -17.41
N VAL A 196 3.73 8.06 -17.60
CA VAL A 196 3.16 8.38 -18.92
C VAL A 196 4.24 8.74 -19.92
N ARG A 197 5.21 9.58 -19.54
CA ARG A 197 6.34 9.91 -20.41
C ARG A 197 7.14 8.66 -20.77
N ALA A 198 7.42 7.79 -19.79
CA ALA A 198 8.13 6.55 -20.03
C ALA A 198 7.38 5.60 -20.98
N ALA A 199 6.05 5.58 -20.93
CA ALA A 199 5.22 4.78 -21.84
C ALA A 199 5.25 5.31 -23.28
N ILE A 200 5.14 6.63 -23.46
CA ILE A 200 5.05 7.24 -24.80
C ILE A 200 6.43 7.39 -25.48
N TRP A 201 7.52 7.36 -24.70
CA TRP A 201 8.85 7.78 -25.17
C TRP A 201 9.39 6.97 -26.35
N ASP A 202 9.20 5.65 -26.34
CA ASP A 202 9.92 4.74 -27.25
C ASP A 202 9.24 4.60 -28.63
N ASP A 203 7.91 4.59 -28.71
CA ASP A 203 7.17 4.25 -29.93
C ASP A 203 6.00 5.20 -30.28
N GLY A 204 5.72 6.19 -29.42
CA GLY A 204 4.59 7.09 -29.62
C GLY A 204 3.23 6.40 -29.56
N ALA A 205 3.12 5.26 -28.88
CA ALA A 205 1.88 4.56 -28.62
C ALA A 205 1.66 4.38 -27.12
N ILE A 206 0.40 4.17 -26.75
CA ILE A 206 0.08 3.58 -25.45
C ILE A 206 -0.71 2.34 -25.80
N SER A 207 -0.04 1.20 -25.68
CA SER A 207 -0.57 -0.11 -26.04
C SER A 207 -0.93 -0.92 -24.79
N ALA A 208 -1.63 -2.04 -24.99
CA ALA A 208 -1.94 -2.96 -23.89
C ALA A 208 -0.67 -3.62 -23.32
N ASP A 209 0.39 -3.76 -24.12
CA ASP A 209 1.66 -4.39 -23.75
C ASP A 209 2.50 -3.51 -22.79
N ASP A 210 2.20 -2.20 -22.73
CA ASP A 210 2.85 -1.27 -21.81
C ASP A 210 2.29 -1.38 -20.38
N LEU A 211 1.03 -1.79 -20.23
CA LEU A 211 0.34 -1.82 -18.94
C LEU A 211 1.06 -2.66 -17.88
N PRO A 212 1.58 -3.87 -18.16
CA PRO A 212 2.35 -4.65 -17.19
C PRO A 212 3.63 -3.92 -16.73
N ARG A 213 4.35 -3.27 -17.65
CA ARG A 213 5.57 -2.51 -17.33
C ARG A 213 5.23 -1.30 -16.45
N ILE A 214 4.18 -0.57 -16.79
CA ILE A 214 3.71 0.60 -16.03
C ILE A 214 3.24 0.17 -14.64
N ASN A 215 2.47 -0.92 -14.52
CA ASN A 215 2.06 -1.47 -13.23
C ASN A 215 3.28 -1.81 -12.36
N LYS A 216 4.29 -2.49 -12.91
CA LYS A 216 5.53 -2.81 -12.19
C LYS A 216 6.26 -1.55 -11.71
N SER A 217 6.41 -0.53 -12.56
CA SER A 217 7.05 0.73 -12.18
C SER A 217 6.24 1.54 -11.18
N LYS A 218 4.90 1.54 -11.28
CA LYS A 218 4.01 2.12 -10.28
C LYS A 218 4.25 1.51 -8.91
N PHE A 219 4.31 0.18 -8.83
CA PHE A 219 4.47 -0.51 -7.56
C PHE A 219 5.82 -0.24 -6.90
N GLN A 220 6.89 -0.06 -7.68
CA GLN A 220 8.18 0.38 -7.16
C GLN A 220 8.14 1.80 -6.57
N LEU A 221 7.26 2.68 -7.05
CA LEU A 221 7.10 4.04 -6.52
C LEU A 221 6.23 4.08 -5.26
N LEU A 222 5.31 3.11 -5.12
CA LEU A 222 4.38 3.00 -4.00
C LEU A 222 4.87 2.09 -2.87
N ASP A 223 6.02 1.43 -3.04
CA ASP A 223 6.60 0.56 -2.01
C ASP A 223 6.94 1.40 -0.76
N LEU A 224 6.04 1.36 0.23
CA LEU A 224 6.18 2.03 1.52
C LEU A 224 7.20 1.30 2.39
N GLU A 225 8.45 1.24 1.93
CA GLU A 225 9.57 0.58 2.59
C GLU A 225 9.27 -0.87 3.01
N GLY A 226 8.49 -1.62 2.22
CA GLY A 226 8.09 -3.00 2.51
C GLY A 226 6.92 -3.17 3.49
N ILE A 227 6.23 -2.10 3.88
CA ILE A 227 4.99 -2.17 4.69
C ILE A 227 3.80 -2.59 3.83
N VAL A 228 3.67 -1.95 2.66
CA VAL A 228 2.68 -2.29 1.65
C VAL A 228 3.42 -2.76 0.40
N SER A 229 3.18 -4.00 0.01
CA SER A 229 3.67 -4.56 -1.24
C SER A 229 2.52 -4.85 -2.19
N PHE A 230 2.79 -4.78 -3.48
CA PHE A 230 1.82 -5.17 -4.51
C PHE A 230 2.14 -6.57 -5.01
N GLU A 231 1.14 -7.45 -4.98
CA GLU A 231 1.28 -8.79 -5.54
C GLU A 231 0.98 -8.74 -7.04
N THR A 232 2.00 -8.94 -7.87
CA THR A 232 1.86 -8.97 -9.34
C THR A 232 1.39 -10.32 -9.86
N GLU A 233 1.65 -11.38 -9.10
CA GLU A 233 1.22 -12.74 -9.40
C GLU A 233 -0.04 -13.04 -8.59
N VAL A 234 -1.18 -12.68 -9.17
CA VAL A 234 -2.48 -13.18 -8.72
C VAL A 234 -2.74 -14.52 -9.40
N ASP A 235 -2.80 -15.58 -8.60
CA ASP A 235 -3.11 -16.91 -9.09
C ASP A 235 -4.57 -16.97 -9.54
N ASP A 236 -4.85 -17.67 -10.66
CA ASP A 236 -6.20 -18.13 -10.93
C ASP A 236 -6.60 -19.14 -9.85
N PHE A 237 -7.83 -19.04 -9.33
CA PHE A 237 -8.38 -20.04 -8.41
C PHE A 237 -8.39 -21.45 -8.99
N ALA A 238 -8.31 -21.61 -10.32
CA ALA A 238 -8.09 -22.90 -10.98
C ALA A 238 -6.78 -23.58 -10.51
N ASN A 239 -5.77 -22.80 -10.13
CA ASN A 239 -4.50 -23.29 -9.60
C ASN A 239 -4.51 -23.48 -8.07
N VAL A 240 -5.67 -23.35 -7.42
CA VAL A 240 -5.86 -23.54 -5.98
C VAL A 240 -6.85 -24.68 -5.74
N GLY A 241 -6.33 -25.82 -5.28
CA GLY A 241 -7.14 -26.99 -4.91
C GLY A 241 -8.05 -26.69 -3.71
N GLY A 242 -9.29 -27.20 -3.73
CA GLY A 242 -10.25 -27.03 -2.64
C GLY A 242 -10.91 -25.65 -2.56
N LEU A 243 -11.23 -25.21 -1.32
CA LEU A 243 -11.86 -23.92 -0.98
C LEU A 243 -13.22 -23.68 -1.66
N HIS A 244 -14.04 -24.72 -1.77
CA HIS A 244 -15.25 -24.72 -2.58
C HIS A 244 -16.33 -23.74 -2.06
N ASN A 245 -16.45 -23.61 -0.74
CA ASN A 245 -17.48 -22.76 -0.14
C ASN A 245 -17.07 -21.29 -0.23
N LEU A 246 -15.79 -20.98 -0.02
CA LEU A 246 -15.22 -19.67 -0.22
C LEU A 246 -15.38 -19.23 -1.69
N LYS A 247 -15.02 -20.09 -2.65
CA LYS A 247 -15.22 -19.83 -4.09
C LYS A 247 -16.69 -19.48 -4.40
N ARG A 248 -17.62 -20.31 -3.94
CA ARG A 248 -19.06 -20.08 -4.14
C ARG A 248 -19.52 -18.77 -3.51
N TRP A 249 -19.04 -18.46 -2.31
CA TRP A 249 -19.42 -17.25 -1.57
C TRP A 249 -18.90 -15.97 -2.24
N LEU A 250 -17.69 -16.01 -2.81
CA LEU A 250 -17.08 -14.91 -3.55
C LEU A 250 -17.78 -14.67 -4.89
N GLU A 251 -18.14 -15.73 -5.62
CA GLU A 251 -18.82 -15.61 -6.92
C GLU A 251 -20.16 -14.87 -6.78
N GLN A 252 -20.93 -15.18 -5.73
CA GLN A 252 -22.21 -14.53 -5.42
C GLN A 252 -22.08 -13.02 -5.15
N ARG A 253 -20.89 -12.55 -4.74
CA ARG A 253 -20.64 -11.17 -4.32
C ARG A 253 -19.84 -10.35 -5.32
N ARG A 254 -19.30 -11.00 -6.35
CA ARG A 254 -18.46 -10.37 -7.37
C ARG A 254 -19.19 -9.20 -8.03
N GLU A 255 -20.41 -9.41 -8.51
CA GLU A 255 -21.16 -8.36 -9.21
C GLU A 255 -21.46 -7.16 -8.29
N ALA A 256 -21.88 -7.42 -7.05
CA ALA A 256 -22.17 -6.38 -6.06
C ALA A 256 -20.95 -5.55 -5.65
N PHE A 257 -19.73 -6.12 -5.77
CA PHE A 257 -18.50 -5.39 -5.48
C PHE A 257 -17.96 -4.62 -6.69
N VAL A 258 -17.97 -5.26 -7.87
CA VAL A 258 -17.42 -4.70 -9.10
C VAL A 258 -18.32 -3.61 -9.67
N GLN A 259 -19.65 -3.79 -9.63
CA GLN A 259 -20.60 -2.76 -10.03
C GLN A 259 -20.75 -1.73 -8.92
N ASP A 260 -20.63 -0.44 -9.26
CA ASP A 260 -20.82 0.65 -8.30
C ASP A 260 -22.30 1.03 -8.20
N ASP A 261 -23.12 0.08 -7.74
CA ASP A 261 -24.53 0.33 -7.44
C ASP A 261 -24.67 0.82 -5.99
N ALA A 262 -25.03 2.09 -5.82
CA ALA A 262 -25.19 2.71 -4.52
C ALA A 262 -26.40 2.16 -3.72
N SER A 263 -27.26 1.34 -4.32
CA SER A 263 -28.44 0.77 -3.67
C SER A 263 -28.16 -0.55 -2.92
N LEU A 264 -27.00 -1.17 -3.15
CA LEU A 264 -26.61 -2.44 -2.54
C LEU A 264 -25.54 -2.25 -1.46
N ASP A 265 -25.65 -3.04 -0.40
CA ASP A 265 -24.58 -3.16 0.59
C ASP A 265 -23.34 -3.79 -0.06
N LYS A 266 -22.21 -3.10 0.08
CA LYS A 266 -20.94 -3.52 -0.54
C LYS A 266 -20.25 -4.59 0.33
N PRO A 267 -19.76 -5.69 -0.26
CA PRO A 267 -18.95 -6.68 0.46
C PRO A 267 -17.72 -6.02 1.10
N LYS A 268 -17.52 -6.27 2.40
CA LYS A 268 -16.45 -5.65 3.20
C LYS A 268 -15.19 -6.50 3.26
N GLY A 269 -15.32 -7.82 3.32
CA GLY A 269 -14.15 -8.68 3.44
C GLY A 269 -14.39 -9.98 4.19
N ILE A 270 -13.33 -10.77 4.30
CA ILE A 270 -13.31 -12.08 4.94
C ILE A 270 -12.10 -12.21 5.88
N LEU A 271 -12.25 -13.04 6.91
CA LEU A 271 -11.14 -13.55 7.71
C LEU A 271 -10.89 -15.01 7.33
N LEU A 272 -9.69 -15.31 6.87
CA LEU A 272 -9.19 -16.66 6.66
C LEU A 272 -8.45 -17.10 7.92
N LEU A 273 -9.12 -17.89 8.76
CA LEU A 273 -8.52 -18.52 9.92
C LEU A 273 -8.12 -19.94 9.54
N GLY A 274 -6.97 -20.44 9.97
CA GLY A 274 -6.65 -21.83 9.64
C GLY A 274 -5.24 -22.26 9.99
N VAL A 275 -4.95 -23.53 9.73
CA VAL A 275 -3.63 -24.11 9.96
C VAL A 275 -2.58 -23.46 9.07
N GLN A 276 -1.35 -23.35 9.58
CA GLN A 276 -0.22 -22.83 8.80
C GLN A 276 0.02 -23.74 7.59
N GLY A 277 0.30 -23.15 6.43
CA GLY A 277 0.46 -23.91 5.17
C GLY A 277 -0.85 -24.40 4.54
N GLY A 278 -2.02 -24.10 5.12
CA GLY A 278 -3.33 -24.47 4.55
C GLY A 278 -3.77 -23.71 3.29
N GLY A 279 -2.92 -22.83 2.73
CA GLY A 279 -3.24 -22.09 1.50
C GLY A 279 -4.01 -20.77 1.71
N LYS A 280 -4.02 -20.21 2.92
CA LYS A 280 -4.65 -18.89 3.20
C LYS A 280 -4.09 -17.75 2.32
N SER A 281 -2.77 -17.68 2.18
CA SER A 281 -2.11 -16.67 1.33
C SER A 281 -2.45 -16.88 -0.15
N LEU A 282 -2.51 -18.14 -0.61
CA LEU A 282 -2.95 -18.48 -1.97
C LEU A 282 -4.42 -18.09 -2.20
N ALA A 283 -5.28 -18.33 -1.21
CA ALA A 283 -6.68 -17.93 -1.28
C ALA A 283 -6.83 -16.40 -1.42
N ALA A 284 -6.03 -15.61 -0.69
CA ALA A 284 -6.01 -14.15 -0.83
C ALA A 284 -5.59 -13.69 -2.24
N LYS A 285 -4.54 -14.31 -2.81
CA LYS A 285 -4.10 -14.08 -4.20
C LYS A 285 -5.21 -14.40 -5.20
N ALA A 286 -5.87 -15.52 -4.98
CA ALA A 286 -6.91 -15.99 -5.86
C ALA A 286 -8.16 -15.09 -5.83
N VAL A 287 -8.55 -14.53 -4.66
CA VAL A 287 -9.66 -13.55 -4.55
C VAL A 287 -9.46 -12.39 -5.51
N ALA A 288 -8.26 -11.80 -5.52
CA ALA A 288 -7.94 -10.70 -6.42
C ALA A 288 -7.94 -11.14 -7.88
N GLY A 289 -7.41 -12.32 -8.19
CA GLY A 289 -7.45 -12.92 -9.54
C GLY A 289 -8.88 -13.12 -10.06
N MET A 290 -9.77 -13.70 -9.26
CA MET A 290 -11.18 -13.95 -9.61
C MET A 290 -11.94 -12.67 -9.95
N TRP A 291 -11.71 -11.61 -9.18
CA TRP A 291 -12.40 -10.35 -9.36
C TRP A 291 -11.69 -9.44 -10.37
N GLY A 292 -10.48 -9.78 -10.81
CA GLY A 292 -9.67 -8.99 -11.73
C GLY A 292 -9.21 -7.67 -11.11
N LEU A 293 -8.92 -7.66 -9.80
CA LEU A 293 -8.57 -6.47 -9.03
C LEU A 293 -7.10 -6.48 -8.62
N ALA A 294 -6.56 -5.29 -8.33
CA ALA A 294 -5.24 -5.15 -7.74
C ALA A 294 -5.20 -5.75 -6.32
N LEU A 295 -4.10 -6.42 -5.98
CA LEU A 295 -3.85 -6.99 -4.65
C LEU A 295 -2.77 -6.21 -3.90
N LEU A 296 -3.18 -5.53 -2.85
CA LEU A 296 -2.31 -4.88 -1.87
C LEU A 296 -2.06 -5.86 -0.72
N ARG A 297 -0.80 -6.16 -0.42
CA ARG A 297 -0.41 -6.90 0.79
C ARG A 297 0.09 -5.93 1.83
N LEU A 298 -0.60 -5.85 2.96
CA LEU A 298 -0.17 -5.16 4.16
C LEU A 298 0.49 -6.15 5.11
N ASP A 299 1.79 -6.00 5.32
CA ASP A 299 2.56 -6.83 6.23
C ASP A 299 2.44 -6.28 7.65
N MET A 300 1.59 -6.93 8.45
CA MET A 300 1.30 -6.51 9.82
C MET A 300 2.52 -6.67 10.74
N GLY A 301 3.49 -7.53 10.41
CA GLY A 301 4.75 -7.64 11.13
C GLY A 301 5.72 -6.50 10.81
N ALA A 302 5.80 -6.09 9.54
CA ALA A 302 6.66 -4.99 9.10
C ALA A 302 6.29 -3.65 9.75
N LEU A 303 5.01 -3.42 10.05
CA LEU A 303 4.52 -2.21 10.74
C LEU A 303 5.25 -1.95 12.06
N PHE A 304 5.54 -2.99 12.86
CA PHE A 304 6.14 -2.85 14.18
C PHE A 304 7.66 -2.88 14.18
N ASN A 305 8.28 -3.49 13.17
CA ASN A 305 9.72 -3.75 13.17
C ASN A 305 10.58 -2.53 12.82
N LYS A 306 10.04 -1.48 12.16
CA LYS A 306 10.88 -0.44 11.55
C LYS A 306 11.10 0.85 12.32
N TYR A 307 10.16 1.36 13.13
CA TYR A 307 10.43 2.56 13.96
C TYR A 307 9.47 2.61 15.15
N ILE A 308 10.00 2.42 16.37
CA ILE A 308 9.22 2.60 17.61
C ILE A 308 8.78 4.06 17.69
N GLY A 309 7.50 4.34 17.40
CA GLY A 309 6.89 5.67 17.49
C GLY A 309 6.15 6.17 16.24
N GLU A 310 6.23 5.48 15.10
CA GLU A 310 5.58 5.90 13.83
C GLU A 310 4.63 4.85 13.24
N THR A 311 4.43 3.71 13.92
CA THR A 311 3.60 2.60 13.43
C THR A 311 2.16 3.01 13.09
N GLU A 312 1.54 3.88 13.90
CA GLU A 312 0.15 4.35 13.68
C GLU A 312 0.02 5.21 12.43
N ARG A 313 1.03 6.04 12.17
CA ARG A 313 1.11 6.86 10.96
C ARG A 313 1.30 5.98 9.73
N ASN A 314 2.23 5.02 9.79
CA ASN A 314 2.47 4.07 8.71
C ASN A 314 1.19 3.27 8.35
N LEU A 315 0.43 2.83 9.35
CA LEU A 315 -0.85 2.18 9.12
C LEU A 315 -1.84 3.12 8.42
N ARG A 316 -1.97 4.38 8.88
CA ARG A 316 -2.83 5.36 8.21
C ARG A 316 -2.45 5.59 6.75
N GLU A 317 -1.16 5.75 6.46
CA GLU A 317 -0.65 5.92 5.09
C GLU A 317 -0.96 4.70 4.22
N ALA A 318 -0.76 3.48 4.76
CA ALA A 318 -1.11 2.24 4.07
C ALA A 318 -2.62 2.12 3.76
N LEU A 319 -3.49 2.49 4.71
CA LEU A 319 -4.94 2.45 4.53
C LEU A 319 -5.42 3.54 3.55
N GLN A 320 -4.85 4.75 3.61
CA GLN A 320 -5.12 5.81 2.64
C GLN A 320 -4.69 5.41 1.22
N LEU A 321 -3.56 4.73 1.09
CA LEU A 321 -3.13 4.17 -0.19
C LEU A 321 -4.14 3.12 -0.70
N ALA A 322 -4.65 2.25 0.17
CA ALA A 322 -5.69 1.29 -0.21
C ALA A 322 -6.96 1.98 -0.69
N ASP A 323 -7.40 3.04 -0.01
CA ASP A 323 -8.56 3.85 -0.43
C ASP A 323 -8.34 4.52 -1.78
N ALA A 324 -7.15 5.08 -2.02
CA ALA A 324 -6.80 5.71 -3.29
C ALA A 324 -6.67 4.72 -4.46
N MET A 325 -6.46 3.44 -4.15
CA MET A 325 -6.37 2.32 -5.09
C MET A 325 -7.71 1.63 -5.35
N SER A 326 -8.79 2.09 -4.73
CA SER A 326 -10.13 1.51 -4.90
C SER A 326 -10.61 1.56 -6.36
N PRO A 327 -11.19 0.47 -6.92
CA PRO A 327 -11.48 -0.80 -6.26
C PRO A 327 -10.28 -1.74 -6.18
N CYS A 328 -10.02 -2.32 -5.01
CA CYS A 328 -8.89 -3.24 -4.80
C CYS A 328 -9.17 -4.29 -3.71
N VAL A 329 -8.30 -5.29 -3.63
CA VAL A 329 -8.23 -6.24 -2.52
C VAL A 329 -7.07 -5.86 -1.61
N LEU A 330 -7.35 -5.69 -0.32
CA LEU A 330 -6.34 -5.48 0.72
C LEU A 330 -6.16 -6.77 1.52
N TRP A 331 -5.07 -7.48 1.25
CA TRP A 331 -4.64 -8.63 2.02
C TRP A 331 -3.84 -8.18 3.24
N MET A 332 -4.41 -8.39 4.42
CA MET A 332 -3.75 -8.17 5.70
C MET A 332 -3.20 -9.50 6.19
N ASP A 333 -1.89 -9.70 6.03
CA ASP A 333 -1.28 -10.99 6.34
C ASP A 333 -0.92 -11.11 7.83
N GLU A 334 -1.26 -12.25 8.42
CA GLU A 334 -0.95 -12.63 9.80
C GLU A 334 -1.32 -11.53 10.80
N ILE A 335 -2.59 -11.12 10.78
CA ILE A 335 -3.09 -10.01 11.60
C ILE A 335 -2.85 -10.21 13.10
N GLU A 336 -2.69 -11.45 13.56
CA GLU A 336 -2.33 -11.78 14.94
C GLU A 336 -0.95 -11.27 15.37
N LYS A 337 0.00 -11.10 14.43
CA LYS A 337 1.36 -10.64 14.75
C LYS A 337 1.33 -9.23 15.31
N ALA A 338 0.51 -8.37 14.71
CA ALA A 338 0.28 -7.00 15.19
C ALA A 338 -0.44 -6.94 16.54
N MET A 339 -1.18 -7.98 16.91
CA MET A 339 -1.97 -8.03 18.14
C MET A 339 -1.22 -8.67 19.32
N SER A 340 -0.12 -9.38 19.06
CA SER A 340 0.54 -10.27 20.02
C SER A 340 1.54 -9.62 21.01
N GLN A 341 1.72 -8.30 21.00
CA GLN A 341 2.66 -7.63 21.91
C GLN A 341 1.99 -7.18 23.21
N GLU A 342 1.72 -8.13 24.11
CA GLU A 342 1.00 -7.89 25.38
C GLU A 342 1.87 -7.48 26.58
N SER A 343 3.21 -7.42 26.49
CA SER A 343 4.06 -7.31 27.69
C SER A 343 4.84 -6.01 27.90
N SER A 344 5.01 -5.13 26.91
CA SER A 344 5.73 -3.85 27.13
C SER A 344 5.17 -2.62 26.41
N ASP A 345 4.21 -2.77 25.47
CA ASP A 345 3.82 -1.69 24.54
C ASP A 345 2.29 -1.58 24.31
N ASN A 346 1.49 -1.94 25.32
CA ASN A 346 0.01 -2.06 25.23
C ASN A 346 -0.69 -0.83 24.62
N GLY A 347 -0.17 0.38 24.83
CA GLY A 347 -0.78 1.60 24.31
C GLY A 347 -0.63 1.78 22.79
N THR A 348 0.39 1.17 22.18
CA THR A 348 0.67 1.31 20.74
C THR A 348 -0.19 0.35 19.92
N ALA A 349 -0.25 -0.92 20.33
CA ALA A 349 -1.09 -1.95 19.68
C ALA A 349 -2.59 -1.60 19.75
N GLN A 350 -3.08 -1.10 20.89
CA GLN A 350 -4.48 -0.68 21.03
C GLN A 350 -4.85 0.50 20.12
N ARG A 351 -3.97 1.50 19.98
CA ARG A 351 -4.21 2.65 19.08
C ARG A 351 -4.20 2.25 17.61
N LEU A 352 -3.32 1.33 17.23
CA LEU A 352 -3.29 0.74 15.90
C LEU A 352 -4.57 0.00 15.58
N LEU A 353 -5.00 -0.87 16.49
CA LEU A 353 -6.27 -1.57 16.38
C LEU A 353 -7.43 -0.58 16.25
N GLY A 354 -7.48 0.46 17.10
CA GLY A 354 -8.49 1.51 17.00
C GLY A 354 -8.53 2.17 15.63
N THR A 355 -7.37 2.56 15.10
CA THR A 355 -7.24 3.17 13.77
C THR A 355 -7.76 2.23 12.66
N LEU A 356 -7.35 0.97 12.70
CA LEU A 356 -7.81 -0.04 11.73
C LEU A 356 -9.33 -0.23 11.81
N LEU A 357 -9.86 -0.40 13.02
CA LEU A 357 -11.29 -0.66 13.24
C LEU A 357 -12.16 0.52 12.81
N THR A 358 -11.73 1.74 13.07
CA THR A 358 -12.42 2.96 12.60
C THR A 358 -12.45 3.00 11.08
N TRP A 359 -11.30 2.80 10.43
CA TRP A 359 -11.23 2.77 8.97
C TRP A 359 -12.10 1.65 8.38
N MET A 360 -12.07 0.44 8.95
CA MET A 360 -12.92 -0.67 8.51
C MET A 360 -14.42 -0.35 8.58
N ALA A 361 -14.85 0.48 9.54
CA ALA A 361 -16.23 0.85 9.72
C ALA A 361 -16.66 2.03 8.82
N GLU A 362 -15.79 3.00 8.61
CA GLU A 362 -16.12 4.29 8.00
C GLU A 362 -15.72 4.43 6.53
N ARG A 363 -14.91 3.51 5.98
CA ARG A 363 -14.41 3.66 4.60
C ARG A 363 -15.55 3.70 3.57
N PRO A 364 -15.61 4.74 2.71
CA PRO A 364 -16.55 4.78 1.58
C PRO A 364 -16.01 4.07 0.34
N SER A 365 -14.71 3.73 0.34
CA SER A 365 -13.97 3.13 -0.76
C SER A 365 -14.34 1.66 -0.99
N ARG A 366 -14.18 1.18 -2.22
CA ARG A 366 -14.40 -0.23 -2.59
C ARG A 366 -13.13 -1.03 -2.33
N VAL A 367 -12.77 -1.19 -1.06
CA VAL A 367 -11.64 -2.03 -0.63
C VAL A 367 -12.18 -3.30 0.03
N PHE A 368 -11.91 -4.44 -0.61
CA PHE A 368 -12.27 -5.76 -0.07
C PHE A 368 -11.13 -6.29 0.80
N ILE A 369 -11.40 -6.54 2.08
CA ILE A 369 -10.37 -6.97 3.02
C ILE A 369 -10.27 -8.50 3.01
N VAL A 370 -9.06 -9.03 2.86
CA VAL A 370 -8.77 -10.44 3.14
C VAL A 370 -7.76 -10.48 4.29
N ALA A 371 -8.24 -10.75 5.49
CA ALA A 371 -7.35 -10.92 6.65
C ALA A 371 -6.98 -12.40 6.78
N THR A 372 -5.72 -12.71 7.07
CA THR A 372 -5.29 -14.09 7.39
C THR A 372 -4.86 -14.20 8.83
N SER A 373 -5.15 -15.34 9.46
CA SER A 373 -4.63 -15.64 10.79
C SER A 373 -4.37 -17.13 11.02
N ASN A 374 -3.34 -17.43 11.79
CA ASN A 374 -3.03 -18.78 12.25
C ASN A 374 -3.41 -19.00 13.73
N ASP A 375 -3.69 -17.94 14.48
CA ASP A 375 -3.93 -18.03 15.93
C ASP A 375 -5.07 -17.10 16.36
N ILE A 376 -6.24 -17.70 16.56
CA ILE A 376 -7.45 -16.99 16.96
C ILE A 376 -7.37 -16.41 18.37
N SER A 377 -6.57 -17.00 19.26
CA SER A 377 -6.49 -16.57 20.67
C SER A 377 -5.90 -15.17 20.84
N ARG A 378 -5.13 -14.73 19.82
CA ARG A 378 -4.47 -13.41 19.77
C ARG A 378 -5.34 -12.35 19.12
N LEU A 379 -6.47 -12.72 18.54
CA LEU A 379 -7.33 -11.76 17.85
C LEU A 379 -8.32 -11.12 18.82
N PRO A 380 -8.38 -9.77 18.88
CA PRO A 380 -9.38 -9.08 19.68
C PRO A 380 -10.79 -9.42 19.16
N PRO A 381 -11.77 -9.69 20.06
CA PRO A 381 -13.16 -9.98 19.68
C PRO A 381 -13.78 -8.90 18.78
N GLU A 382 -13.30 -7.67 18.91
CA GLU A 382 -13.62 -6.53 18.07
C GLU A 382 -13.45 -6.84 16.58
N LEU A 383 -12.36 -7.48 16.15
CA LEU A 383 -12.14 -7.79 14.72
C LEU A 383 -13.11 -8.85 14.19
N ILE A 384 -13.55 -9.75 15.05
CA ILE A 384 -14.37 -10.94 14.73
C ILE A 384 -15.86 -10.56 14.65
N ARG A 385 -16.26 -9.41 15.19
CA ARG A 385 -17.65 -8.96 15.21
C ARG A 385 -18.21 -8.76 13.79
N LYS A 386 -19.35 -9.42 13.51
CA LYS A 386 -20.09 -9.27 12.26
C LYS A 386 -20.38 -7.80 11.95
N GLY A 387 -20.19 -7.42 10.68
CA GLY A 387 -20.35 -6.05 10.18
C GLY A 387 -19.03 -5.32 9.89
N ARG A 388 -17.89 -5.89 10.29
CA ARG A 388 -16.54 -5.42 9.91
C ARG A 388 -15.95 -6.26 8.80
N LEU A 389 -16.02 -7.57 8.99
CA LEU A 389 -15.87 -8.59 7.96
C LEU A 389 -17.22 -9.28 7.81
N ASP A 390 -17.50 -9.76 6.60
CA ASP A 390 -18.78 -10.35 6.25
C ASP A 390 -18.83 -11.82 6.67
N GLU A 391 -17.69 -12.53 6.60
CA GLU A 391 -17.60 -13.94 6.95
C GLU A 391 -16.22 -14.35 7.47
N ILE A 392 -16.20 -15.42 8.27
CA ILE A 392 -14.97 -16.07 8.73
C ILE A 392 -14.93 -17.47 8.15
N PHE A 393 -13.90 -17.73 7.34
CA PHE A 393 -13.66 -19.03 6.75
C PHE A 393 -12.55 -19.77 7.51
N PHE A 394 -12.82 -21.04 7.83
CA PHE A 394 -11.81 -21.93 8.39
C PHE A 394 -11.16 -22.77 7.29
N VAL A 395 -9.87 -22.56 7.13
CA VAL A 395 -9.01 -23.26 6.18
C VAL A 395 -8.27 -24.37 6.93
N ASP A 396 -8.78 -25.59 6.76
CA ASP A 396 -8.20 -26.79 7.37
C ASP A 396 -7.17 -27.46 6.44
N LEU A 397 -6.59 -28.56 6.90
CA LEU A 397 -5.79 -29.46 6.08
C LEU A 397 -6.63 -30.06 4.94
N PRO A 398 -6.04 -30.23 3.75
CA PRO A 398 -6.73 -30.77 2.59
C PRO A 398 -7.16 -32.23 2.80
N ASP A 399 -8.36 -32.58 2.33
CA ASP A 399 -8.81 -33.97 2.23
C ASP A 399 -8.09 -34.73 1.11
N ALA A 400 -8.31 -36.04 1.00
CA ALA A 400 -7.63 -36.87 0.03
C ALA A 400 -7.83 -36.42 -1.43
N ALA A 401 -9.03 -35.95 -1.79
CA ALA A 401 -9.32 -35.47 -3.14
C ALA A 401 -8.54 -34.17 -3.42
N VAL A 402 -8.57 -33.23 -2.48
CA VAL A 402 -7.83 -31.97 -2.58
C VAL A 402 -6.32 -32.22 -2.61
N ARG A 403 -5.80 -33.19 -1.84
CA ARG A 403 -4.37 -33.56 -1.90
C ARG A 403 -3.98 -34.09 -3.27
N ALA A 404 -4.81 -34.92 -3.90
CA ALA A 404 -4.56 -35.41 -5.25
C ALA A 404 -4.49 -34.24 -6.27
N ASP A 405 -5.40 -33.27 -6.17
CA ASP A 405 -5.38 -32.06 -6.99
C ASP A 405 -4.10 -31.24 -6.77
N ILE A 406 -3.69 -31.06 -5.51
CA ILE A 406 -2.47 -30.34 -5.15
C ILE A 406 -1.24 -31.03 -5.75
N PHE A 407 -1.14 -32.36 -5.69
CA PHE A 407 -0.06 -33.09 -6.37
C PHE A 407 -0.05 -32.83 -7.87
N ALA A 408 -1.21 -32.91 -8.53
CA ALA A 408 -1.31 -32.64 -9.96
C ALA A 408 -0.79 -31.24 -10.33
N ILE A 409 -1.20 -30.22 -9.57
CA ILE A 409 -0.77 -28.83 -9.75
C ILE A 409 0.76 -28.71 -9.63
N HIS A 410 1.36 -29.28 -8.57
CA HIS A 410 2.80 -29.14 -8.34
C HIS A 410 3.66 -30.00 -9.27
N LEU A 411 3.14 -31.10 -9.80
CA LEU A 411 3.77 -31.89 -10.87
C LEU A 411 3.80 -31.09 -12.18
N GLN A 412 2.65 -30.55 -12.60
CA GLN A 412 2.53 -29.74 -13.82
C GLN A 412 3.40 -28.48 -13.79
N LYS A 413 3.46 -27.79 -12.64
CA LYS A 413 4.36 -26.63 -12.44
C LYS A 413 5.83 -26.96 -12.67
N ARG A 414 6.23 -28.24 -12.57
CA ARG A 414 7.59 -28.74 -12.76
C ARG A 414 7.78 -29.43 -14.12
N GLY A 415 6.82 -29.31 -15.03
CA GLY A 415 6.87 -29.90 -16.37
C GLY A 415 6.64 -31.42 -16.39
N LEU A 416 6.12 -31.99 -15.30
CA LEU A 416 5.79 -33.41 -15.21
C LEU A 416 4.32 -33.61 -15.58
N ASP A 417 4.04 -34.62 -16.43
CA ASP A 417 2.67 -34.99 -16.77
C ASP A 417 2.02 -35.71 -15.58
N ALA A 418 1.07 -35.04 -14.93
CA ALA A 418 0.35 -35.58 -13.78
C ALA A 418 -0.36 -36.91 -14.08
N SER A 419 -0.73 -37.18 -15.34
CA SER A 419 -1.39 -38.44 -15.71
C SER A 419 -0.47 -39.66 -15.65
N ALA A 420 0.85 -39.45 -15.61
CA ALA A 420 1.84 -40.51 -15.42
C ALA A 420 1.98 -40.97 -13.95
N PHE A 421 1.31 -40.29 -13.01
CA PHE A 421 1.44 -40.53 -11.58
C PHE A 421 0.14 -41.08 -10.99
N ASP A 422 0.25 -41.95 -9.99
CA ASP A 422 -0.91 -42.40 -9.22
C ASP A 422 -1.20 -41.39 -8.10
N LEU A 423 -1.98 -40.36 -8.44
CA LEU A 423 -2.37 -39.30 -7.52
C LEU A 423 -3.18 -39.83 -6.33
N THR A 424 -3.91 -40.93 -6.50
CA THR A 424 -4.68 -41.55 -5.41
C THR A 424 -3.73 -42.16 -4.39
N ALA A 425 -2.72 -42.92 -4.84
CA ALA A 425 -1.69 -43.45 -3.97
C ALA A 425 -0.92 -42.34 -3.23
N LEU A 426 -0.55 -41.27 -3.93
CA LEU A 426 0.12 -40.10 -3.34
C LEU A 426 -0.76 -39.40 -2.29
N SER A 427 -2.06 -39.25 -2.55
CA SER A 427 -3.01 -38.66 -1.59
C SER A 427 -3.18 -39.47 -0.31
N ASN A 428 -3.08 -40.80 -0.41
CA ASN A 428 -3.22 -41.72 0.72
C ASN A 428 -1.97 -41.73 1.62
N VAL A 429 -0.76 -41.68 1.03
CA VAL A 429 0.50 -41.66 1.79
C VAL A 429 0.78 -40.29 2.44
N SER A 430 0.14 -39.23 1.95
CA SER A 430 0.28 -37.85 2.44
C SER A 430 -0.83 -37.44 3.42
N ASP A 431 -1.43 -38.39 4.15
CA ASP A 431 -2.48 -38.05 5.10
C ASP A 431 -1.99 -37.08 6.19
N GLY A 432 -2.78 -36.02 6.41
CA GLY A 432 -2.41 -34.92 7.31
C GLY A 432 -1.43 -33.90 6.72
N PHE A 433 -1.01 -34.02 5.46
CA PHE A 433 -0.13 -33.04 4.83
C PHE A 433 -0.89 -31.77 4.48
N ASN A 434 -0.26 -30.62 4.66
CA ASN A 434 -0.69 -29.35 4.07
C ASN A 434 -0.15 -29.18 2.64
N GLY A 435 -0.60 -28.14 1.94
CA GLY A 435 -0.21 -27.90 0.54
C GLY A 435 1.30 -27.66 0.37
N ALA A 436 1.93 -26.97 1.32
CA ALA A 436 3.37 -26.73 1.28
C ALA A 436 4.18 -28.02 1.50
N GLU A 437 3.71 -28.93 2.36
CA GLU A 437 4.36 -30.23 2.57
C GLU A 437 4.27 -31.11 1.32
N ILE A 438 3.13 -31.10 0.63
CA ILE A 438 2.97 -31.79 -0.66
C ILE A 438 3.92 -31.20 -1.70
N GLU A 439 3.99 -29.86 -1.80
CA GLU A 439 4.94 -29.21 -2.69
C GLU A 439 6.38 -29.64 -2.41
N GLN A 440 6.80 -29.62 -1.13
CA GLN A 440 8.15 -30.00 -0.76
C GLN A 440 8.45 -31.47 -1.04
N ALA A 441 7.47 -32.37 -0.90
CA ALA A 441 7.64 -33.77 -1.27
C ALA A 441 7.93 -33.94 -2.78
N VAL A 442 7.22 -33.19 -3.63
CA VAL A 442 7.47 -33.18 -5.09
C VAL A 442 8.84 -32.57 -5.40
N VAL A 443 9.20 -31.46 -4.75
CA VAL A 443 10.53 -30.82 -4.91
C VAL A 443 11.66 -31.77 -4.52
N ALA A 444 11.54 -32.42 -3.37
CA ALA A 444 12.53 -33.38 -2.88
C ALA A 444 12.70 -34.56 -3.85
N ALA A 445 11.59 -35.06 -4.42
CA ALA A 445 11.65 -36.13 -5.41
C ALA A 445 12.37 -35.71 -6.70
N VAL A 446 12.15 -34.47 -7.17
CA VAL A 446 12.87 -33.91 -8.33
C VAL A 446 14.37 -33.80 -8.05
N PHE A 447 14.77 -33.33 -6.86
CA PHE A 447 16.19 -33.28 -6.49
C PHE A 447 16.82 -34.67 -6.38
N ALA A 448 16.11 -35.64 -5.79
CA ALA A 448 16.59 -37.01 -5.67
C ALA A 448 16.78 -37.67 -7.06
N SER A 449 15.85 -37.43 -7.98
CA SER A 449 15.94 -37.85 -9.38
C SER A 449 17.16 -37.25 -10.08
N GLN A 450 17.43 -35.95 -9.92
CA GLN A 450 18.63 -35.32 -10.49
C GLN A 450 19.95 -35.87 -9.93
N GLY A 451 19.98 -36.20 -8.63
CA GLY A 451 21.17 -36.75 -7.98
C GLY A 451 21.49 -38.19 -8.37
N THR A 452 20.48 -38.97 -8.75
CA THR A 452 20.60 -40.41 -9.10
C THR A 452 20.60 -40.66 -10.61
N GLY A 453 20.07 -39.72 -11.40
CA GLY A 453 19.85 -39.88 -12.85
C GLY A 453 18.59 -40.68 -13.21
N GLU A 454 17.74 -41.00 -12.23
CA GLU A 454 16.48 -41.73 -12.41
C GLU A 454 15.32 -40.77 -12.74
N GLU A 455 14.25 -41.26 -13.37
CA GLU A 455 13.04 -40.46 -13.59
C GLU A 455 12.21 -40.28 -12.31
N VAL A 456 11.49 -39.17 -12.21
CA VAL A 456 10.57 -38.92 -11.09
C VAL A 456 9.36 -39.85 -11.23
N THR A 457 9.18 -40.75 -10.26
CA THR A 457 8.06 -41.71 -10.24
C THR A 457 7.17 -41.51 -9.02
N THR A 458 5.95 -42.07 -9.06
CA THR A 458 5.05 -42.16 -7.90
C THR A 458 5.75 -42.75 -6.67
N GLY A 459 6.61 -43.77 -6.87
CA GLY A 459 7.35 -44.43 -5.80
C GLY A 459 8.31 -43.48 -5.09
N LEU A 460 9.08 -42.70 -5.86
CA LEU A 460 10.04 -41.74 -5.31
C LEU A 460 9.35 -40.64 -4.51
N ILE A 461 8.25 -40.07 -5.01
CA ILE A 461 7.47 -39.07 -4.28
C ILE A 461 6.86 -39.67 -3.00
N SER A 462 6.35 -40.91 -3.07
CA SER A 462 5.80 -41.61 -1.91
C SER A 462 6.85 -41.82 -0.81
N GLU A 463 8.09 -42.12 -1.19
CA GLU A 463 9.21 -42.23 -0.26
C GLU A 463 9.49 -40.89 0.45
N GLN A 464 9.54 -39.79 -0.30
CA GLN A 464 9.74 -38.46 0.28
C GLN A 464 8.61 -38.06 1.23
N CYS A 465 7.36 -38.45 0.92
CA CYS A 465 6.23 -38.25 1.83
C CYS A 465 6.44 -39.02 3.14
N ARG A 466 6.85 -40.30 3.09
CA ARG A 466 7.07 -41.11 4.31
C ARG A 466 8.21 -40.58 5.18
N ASN A 467 9.21 -39.95 4.56
CA ASN A 467 10.35 -39.37 5.28
C ASN A 467 10.04 -37.99 5.89
N THR A 468 8.86 -37.44 5.64
CA THR A 468 8.43 -36.14 6.16
C THR A 468 7.45 -36.33 7.31
N SER A 469 7.69 -35.67 8.44
CA SER A 469 6.74 -35.64 9.56
C SER A 469 5.73 -34.51 9.35
N PRO A 470 4.43 -34.80 9.15
CA PRO A 470 3.45 -33.77 8.83
C PRO A 470 3.15 -32.85 10.02
N LEU A 471 2.80 -31.61 9.72
CA LEU A 471 2.42 -30.58 10.69
C LEU A 471 1.22 -31.02 11.54
N ALA A 472 0.32 -31.82 10.96
CA ALA A 472 -0.80 -32.45 11.66
C ALA A 472 -0.37 -33.24 12.89
N VAL A 473 0.82 -33.85 12.85
CA VAL A 473 1.39 -34.62 13.95
C VAL A 473 2.20 -33.71 14.88
N VAL A 474 3.09 -32.88 14.31
CA VAL A 474 4.00 -32.01 15.09
C VAL A 474 3.25 -30.95 15.91
N MET A 475 2.11 -30.45 15.42
CA MET A 475 1.31 -29.41 16.07
C MET A 475 -0.12 -29.86 16.37
N SER A 476 -0.31 -31.15 16.62
CA SER A 476 -1.63 -31.78 16.76
C SER A 476 -2.55 -31.08 17.79
N GLU A 477 -2.00 -30.65 18.93
CA GLU A 477 -2.76 -30.00 20.00
C GLU A 477 -3.26 -28.62 19.57
N LYS A 478 -2.41 -27.83 18.91
CA LYS A 478 -2.80 -26.49 18.43
C LYS A 478 -3.84 -26.58 17.32
N ILE A 479 -3.69 -27.54 16.41
CA ILE A 479 -4.65 -27.78 15.32
C ILE A 479 -6.00 -28.23 15.90
N ALA A 480 -6.00 -29.16 16.85
CA ALA A 480 -7.22 -29.62 17.51
C ALA A 480 -7.95 -28.48 18.23
N HIS A 481 -7.21 -27.62 18.95
CA HIS A 481 -7.78 -26.44 19.59
C HIS A 481 -8.41 -25.48 18.58
N LEU A 482 -7.71 -25.20 17.47
CA LEU A 482 -8.20 -24.31 16.42
C LEU A 482 -9.46 -24.87 15.74
N ARG A 483 -9.47 -26.17 15.40
CA ARG A 483 -10.64 -26.88 14.84
C ARG A 483 -11.84 -26.83 15.78
N HIS A 484 -11.62 -27.09 17.07
CA HIS A 484 -12.67 -27.05 18.08
C HIS A 484 -13.28 -25.64 18.21
N TRP A 485 -12.43 -24.60 18.19
CA TRP A 485 -12.91 -23.23 18.17
C TRP A 485 -13.73 -22.92 16.91
N ALA A 486 -13.26 -23.38 15.74
CA ALA A 486 -13.85 -23.08 14.43
C ALA A 486 -15.20 -23.77 14.17
N ALA A 487 -15.40 -25.00 14.66
CA ALA A 487 -16.51 -25.89 14.29
C ALA A 487 -17.93 -25.25 14.34
N GLU A 488 -18.19 -24.35 15.28
CA GLU A 488 -19.50 -23.69 15.43
C GLU A 488 -19.46 -22.18 15.10
N ARG A 489 -18.29 -21.65 14.73
CA ARG A 489 -18.02 -20.21 14.64
C ARG A 489 -17.63 -19.74 13.26
N THR A 490 -17.25 -20.65 12.37
CA THR A 490 -16.75 -20.33 11.03
C THR A 490 -17.40 -21.20 9.97
N VAL A 491 -17.34 -20.74 8.72
CA VAL A 491 -17.72 -21.54 7.56
C VAL A 491 -16.49 -22.35 7.10
N PRO A 492 -16.59 -23.67 6.86
CA PRO A 492 -15.51 -24.41 6.22
C PRO A 492 -15.22 -23.80 4.83
N ALA A 493 -13.95 -23.50 4.55
CA ALA A 493 -13.55 -22.80 3.33
C ALA A 493 -13.80 -23.57 2.03
#